data_AF-A0A2V2UR11-F1
#
_entry.id   AF-A0A2V2UR11-F1
#
_cell.length_a   1.000
_cell.length_b   1.000
_cell.length_c   1.000
_cell.angle_alpha   90.00
_cell.angle_beta   90.00
_cell.angle_gamma   90.00
#
_symmetry.space_group_name_H-M   'P 1'
#
loop_
_entity.id
_entity.type
_entity.pdbx_description
1 polymer ?
#
loop_
_entity_poly.entity_id
_entity_poly.type
_entity_poly.pdbx_seq_one_letter_code
_entity_poly.pdbx_strand_id
1 'polypeptide(L)'
;MKVKEGKPEQSWTYNEVGKTPEKDDGVEQSDEVPPVLMVLTSDKGWPYSWEREVREFIRDCYVNCEVERVWQIVKGDLTEWFSSHGKNKHSSNKHVLIGTPGIGKSMAAGSYLLYQLLHYDAEQLQMVAYIIAEQKFLFDKTAKTVTKYSAASNIVDILDELSDRGVKGYIIHDVALKGRQPPAGLPCEGWGMIVVTSPNTNNYESWAEQMGAEQIIINCPDESDVRAMCIWKEHNGQVEEEEEEEADYWKKVNGRMDKVGPLLRYVFNQRKYKSRIDSCESVVNKMNLAGYQLLLCFGD
;
A
#
# COMPACT_ATOMS: atom_id res chain seq x y z
N MET A 1 8.32 4.70 -23.30
CA MET A 1 8.68 3.68 -22.29
C MET A 1 8.68 2.33 -22.97
N LYS A 2 9.57 1.41 -22.58
CA LYS A 2 9.63 0.03 -23.12
C LYS A 2 9.27 -0.94 -22.00
N VAL A 3 8.44 -1.92 -22.32
CA VAL A 3 8.10 -3.02 -21.41
C VAL A 3 9.08 -4.16 -21.64
N LYS A 4 9.62 -4.73 -20.55
CA LYS A 4 10.46 -5.93 -20.55
C LYS A 4 9.87 -6.91 -19.53
N GLU A 5 9.80 -8.19 -19.87
CA GLU A 5 9.40 -9.25 -18.94
C GLU A 5 10.61 -9.71 -18.12
N GLY A 6 10.37 -10.09 -16.86
CA GLY A 6 11.39 -10.58 -15.94
C GLY A 6 11.75 -9.60 -14.84
N LYS A 7 12.71 -10.00 -13.99
CA LYS A 7 13.24 -9.14 -12.93
C LYS A 7 14.16 -8.09 -13.56
N PRO A 8 14.04 -6.79 -13.23
CA PRO A 8 14.91 -5.77 -13.79
C PRO A 8 16.36 -6.02 -13.35
N GLU A 9 17.31 -5.75 -14.26
CA GLU A 9 18.74 -5.90 -13.98
C GLU A 9 19.23 -4.87 -12.96
N GLN A 10 18.65 -3.67 -13.00
CA GLN A 10 18.87 -2.61 -12.01
C GLN A 10 17.64 -2.37 -11.14
N SER A 11 17.87 -2.20 -9.83
CA SER A 11 16.88 -1.68 -8.89
C SER A 11 17.07 -0.19 -8.67
N TRP A 12 16.05 0.50 -8.15
CA TRP A 12 16.23 1.86 -7.64
C TRP A 12 17.29 1.88 -6.53
N THR A 13 18.07 2.97 -6.49
CA THR A 13 19.04 3.24 -5.43
C THR A 13 18.43 4.20 -4.41
N TYR A 14 18.85 4.04 -3.16
CA TYR A 14 18.31 4.78 -2.01
C TYR A 14 19.45 5.21 -1.11
N ASN A 15 19.40 6.46 -0.67
CA ASN A 15 20.38 6.99 0.28
C ASN A 15 20.34 6.21 1.60
N GLU A 16 21.49 5.99 2.24
CA GLU A 16 21.55 5.29 3.54
C GLU A 16 20.72 5.98 4.64
N VAL A 17 20.65 7.32 4.59
CA VAL A 17 19.90 8.13 5.56
C VAL A 17 18.47 8.35 5.06
N GLY A 18 17.50 7.76 5.75
CA GLY A 18 16.06 7.93 5.46
C GLY A 18 15.56 7.17 4.23
N LYS A 19 16.43 6.43 3.52
CA LYS A 19 16.10 5.62 2.34
C LYS A 19 15.44 6.42 1.22
N THR A 20 15.65 7.74 1.12
CA THR A 20 15.08 8.52 0.02
C THR A 20 15.65 8.05 -1.33
N PRO A 21 14.85 8.00 -2.40
CA PRO A 21 15.37 7.65 -3.73
C PRO A 21 16.52 8.59 -4.10
N GLU A 22 17.65 8.02 -4.50
CA GLU A 22 18.71 8.81 -5.08
C GLU A 22 18.23 9.34 -6.43
N LYS A 23 18.33 10.65 -6.61
CA LYS A 23 18.22 11.22 -7.94
C LYS A 23 19.57 10.98 -8.60
N ASP A 24 19.54 10.39 -9.78
CA ASP A 24 20.75 10.16 -10.56
C ASP A 24 21.34 11.52 -10.96
N ASP A 25 22.29 12.00 -10.15
CA ASP A 25 22.99 13.27 -10.35
C ASP A 25 24.14 13.12 -11.39
N GLY A 26 24.13 12.05 -12.19
CA GLY A 26 24.97 11.90 -13.38
C GLY A 26 26.41 11.44 -13.11
N VAL A 27 26.68 10.79 -11.97
CA VAL A 27 28.06 10.44 -11.57
C VAL A 27 28.41 8.94 -11.67
N GLU A 28 27.46 8.04 -11.88
CA GLU A 28 27.76 6.64 -12.25
C GLU A 28 26.98 6.18 -13.48
N GLN A 29 27.70 6.13 -14.61
CA GLN A 29 27.19 5.61 -15.89
C GLN A 29 27.05 4.09 -15.80
N SER A 30 25.87 3.63 -15.38
CA SER A 30 25.33 2.38 -15.92
C SER A 30 24.55 2.68 -17.19
N ASP A 31 24.77 1.90 -18.24
CA ASP A 31 24.06 2.04 -19.51
C ASP A 31 22.56 1.63 -19.42
N GLU A 32 22.14 0.96 -18.35
CA GLU A 32 20.74 0.59 -18.13
C GLU A 32 20.13 1.40 -16.99
N VAL A 33 19.10 2.20 -17.30
CA VAL A 33 18.38 3.05 -16.34
C VAL A 33 17.45 2.18 -15.47
N PRO A 34 17.29 2.47 -14.16
CA PRO A 34 16.31 1.81 -13.29
C PRO A 34 14.89 1.85 -13.89
N PRO A 35 14.04 0.85 -13.59
CA PRO A 35 12.67 0.84 -14.08
C PRO A 35 11.90 2.05 -13.54
N VAL A 36 11.00 2.63 -14.35
CA VAL A 36 10.03 3.61 -13.85
C VAL A 36 8.97 2.91 -13.00
N LEU A 37 8.54 1.73 -13.44
CA LEU A 37 7.48 0.96 -12.81
C LEU A 37 7.74 -0.54 -13.02
N MET A 38 7.64 -1.33 -11.95
CA MET A 38 7.49 -2.77 -12.04
C MET A 38 6.02 -3.15 -11.88
N VAL A 39 5.60 -4.24 -12.52
CA VAL A 39 4.24 -4.77 -12.38
C VAL A 39 4.31 -6.24 -12.01
N LEU A 40 3.73 -6.60 -10.88
CA LEU A 40 3.51 -8.00 -10.50
C LEU A 40 2.10 -8.42 -10.88
N THR A 41 1.99 -9.49 -11.66
CA THR A 41 0.70 -10.02 -12.11
C THR A 41 0.36 -11.31 -11.37
N SER A 42 -0.90 -11.45 -10.95
CA SER A 42 -1.42 -12.65 -10.30
C SER A 42 -2.70 -13.12 -10.98
N ASP A 43 -2.71 -14.36 -11.47
CA ASP A 43 -3.90 -14.99 -12.06
C ASP A 43 -5.05 -15.13 -11.08
N LYS A 44 -4.74 -15.19 -9.78
CA LYS A 44 -5.72 -15.27 -8.69
C LYS A 44 -6.07 -13.89 -8.14
N GLY A 45 -5.45 -12.82 -8.65
CA GLY A 45 -5.54 -11.47 -8.10
C GLY A 45 -4.81 -11.32 -6.77
N TRP A 46 -5.01 -10.17 -6.13
CA TRP A 46 -4.40 -9.80 -4.84
C TRP A 46 -5.45 -9.75 -3.73
N PRO A 47 -5.10 -9.95 -2.44
CA PRO A 47 -6.08 -9.93 -1.35
C PRO A 47 -6.95 -8.67 -1.29
N TYR A 48 -6.40 -7.52 -1.68
CA TYR A 48 -7.16 -6.28 -1.85
C TYR A 48 -8.37 -6.43 -2.79
N SER A 49 -8.19 -7.15 -3.90
CA SER A 49 -9.26 -7.43 -4.89
C SER A 49 -10.22 -8.54 -4.47
N TRP A 50 -9.92 -9.30 -3.42
CA TRP A 50 -10.81 -10.35 -2.89
C TRP A 50 -11.89 -9.80 -1.95
N GLU A 51 -11.89 -8.48 -1.69
CA GLU A 51 -12.95 -7.81 -0.97
C GLU A 51 -14.24 -7.76 -1.81
N ARG A 52 -15.34 -8.33 -1.29
CA ARG A 52 -16.60 -8.56 -2.02
C ARG A 52 -17.25 -7.30 -2.63
N GLU A 53 -16.83 -6.11 -2.20
CA GLU A 53 -17.33 -4.82 -2.70
C GLU A 53 -16.46 -4.22 -3.83
N VAL A 54 -15.21 -4.69 -3.99
CA VAL A 54 -14.35 -4.30 -5.12
C VAL A 54 -14.65 -5.23 -6.28
N ARG A 55 -15.63 -4.86 -7.12
CA ARG A 55 -15.99 -5.60 -8.35
C ARG A 55 -14.86 -5.63 -9.40
N GLU A 56 -13.78 -4.91 -9.17
CA GLU A 56 -12.62 -4.84 -10.05
C GLU A 56 -11.64 -5.96 -9.68
N PHE A 57 -11.61 -7.02 -10.48
CA PHE A 57 -10.59 -8.06 -10.35
C PHE A 57 -9.23 -7.50 -10.76
N ILE A 58 -8.43 -7.07 -9.78
CA ILE A 58 -7.11 -6.48 -10.00
C ILE A 58 -6.07 -7.59 -10.02
N ARG A 59 -5.55 -7.88 -11.21
CA ARG A 59 -4.43 -8.82 -11.41
C ARG A 59 -3.07 -8.17 -11.16
N ASP A 60 -2.99 -6.85 -11.34
CA ASP A 60 -1.72 -6.15 -11.44
C ASP A 60 -1.44 -5.33 -10.17
N CYS A 61 -0.28 -5.55 -9.58
CA CYS A 61 0.28 -4.76 -8.49
C CYS A 61 1.40 -3.88 -9.07
N TYR A 62 1.16 -2.57 -9.06
CA TYR A 62 2.07 -1.56 -9.58
C TYR A 62 3.08 -1.16 -8.50
N VAL A 63 4.37 -1.30 -8.78
CA VAL A 63 5.47 -1.07 -7.85
C VAL A 63 6.38 0.01 -8.42
N ASN A 64 6.34 1.19 -7.81
CA ASN A 64 7.27 2.29 -8.10
C ASN A 64 8.38 2.35 -7.03
N CYS A 65 9.27 3.34 -7.14
CA CYS A 65 10.37 3.52 -6.20
C CYS A 65 9.91 3.68 -4.75
N GLU A 66 8.78 4.33 -4.50
CA GLU A 66 8.25 4.54 -3.15
C GLU A 66 7.69 3.25 -2.54
N VAL A 67 7.02 2.41 -3.32
CA VAL A 67 6.56 1.09 -2.88
C VAL A 67 7.74 0.17 -2.58
N GLU A 68 8.76 0.17 -3.45
CA GLU A 68 9.99 -0.60 -3.23
C GLU A 68 10.73 -0.09 -1.98
N ARG A 69 10.76 1.22 -1.73
CA ARG A 69 11.39 1.81 -0.54
C ARG A 69 10.77 1.27 0.76
N VAL A 70 9.44 1.14 0.81
CA VAL A 70 8.75 0.54 1.96
C VAL A 70 9.22 -0.89 2.20
N TRP A 71 9.34 -1.68 1.14
CA TRP A 71 9.89 -3.04 1.25
C TRP A 71 11.35 -3.02 1.73
N GLN A 72 12.20 -2.13 1.22
CA GLN A 72 13.59 -2.03 1.67
C GLN A 72 13.71 -1.66 3.15
N ILE A 73 12.79 -0.85 3.70
CA ILE A 73 12.70 -0.58 5.14
C ILE A 73 12.43 -1.89 5.89
N VAL A 74 11.31 -2.56 5.57
CA VAL A 74 10.89 -3.81 6.22
C VAL A 74 11.96 -4.90 6.10
N LYS A 75 12.57 -5.06 4.93
CA LYS A 75 13.64 -6.02 4.68
C LYS A 75 14.87 -5.74 5.54
N GLY A 76 15.20 -4.46 5.76
CA GLY A 76 16.27 -4.04 6.66
C GLY A 76 16.02 -4.52 8.08
N ASP A 77 14.81 -4.31 8.60
CA ASP A 77 14.45 -4.76 9.95
C ASP A 77 14.46 -6.27 10.10
N LEU A 78 13.97 -7.00 9.09
CA LEU A 78 14.02 -8.46 9.06
C LEU A 78 15.48 -8.96 9.05
N THR A 79 16.34 -8.31 8.26
CA THR A 79 17.76 -8.67 8.19
C THR A 79 18.46 -8.44 9.53
N GLU A 80 18.19 -7.31 10.18
CA GLU A 80 18.71 -7.02 11.52
C GLU A 80 18.20 -8.05 12.55
N TRP A 81 16.90 -8.33 12.52
CA TRP A 81 16.25 -9.26 13.45
C TRP A 81 16.80 -10.68 13.35
N PHE A 82 17.06 -11.18 12.14
CA PHE A 82 17.61 -12.51 11.91
C PHE A 82 19.14 -12.57 11.95
N SER A 83 19.83 -11.45 12.13
CA SER A 83 21.28 -11.42 12.21
C SER A 83 21.80 -12.03 13.53
N SER A 84 23.06 -12.49 13.52
CA SER A 84 23.74 -13.03 14.71
C SER A 84 23.90 -12.01 15.86
N HIS A 85 23.81 -10.72 15.55
CA HIS A 85 23.87 -9.62 16.52
C HIS A 85 22.48 -9.30 17.10
N GLY A 86 21.40 -9.75 16.44
CA GLY A 86 20.01 -9.60 16.86
C GLY A 86 19.55 -10.60 17.93
N LYS A 87 20.46 -11.35 18.58
CA LYS A 87 20.13 -12.42 19.55
C LYS A 87 19.25 -11.98 20.73
N ASN A 88 19.15 -10.68 21.00
CA ASN A 88 18.32 -10.11 22.06
C ASN A 88 17.01 -9.48 21.54
N LYS A 89 16.75 -9.50 20.22
CA LYS A 89 15.57 -8.87 19.62
C LYS A 89 14.45 -9.91 19.48
N HIS A 90 13.47 -9.81 20.36
CA HIS A 90 12.34 -10.75 20.43
C HIS A 90 11.36 -10.62 19.25
N SER A 91 11.38 -9.51 18.51
CA SER A 91 10.49 -9.25 17.36
C SER A 91 11.08 -8.23 16.38
N SER A 92 10.59 -8.23 15.13
CA SER A 92 10.91 -7.18 14.17
C SER A 92 10.27 -5.84 14.57
N ASN A 93 10.81 -4.74 14.05
CA ASN A 93 10.23 -3.42 14.20
C ASN A 93 8.78 -3.37 13.72
N LYS A 94 7.99 -2.51 14.37
CA LYS A 94 6.58 -2.29 14.10
C LYS A 94 6.43 -1.01 13.32
N HIS A 95 5.68 -1.05 12.22
CA HIS A 95 5.58 0.07 11.31
C HIS A 95 4.14 0.54 11.10
N VAL A 96 4.00 1.82 10.80
CA VAL A 96 2.77 2.41 10.29
C VAL A 96 3.07 3.10 8.97
N LEU A 97 2.44 2.63 7.90
CA LEU A 97 2.59 3.19 6.57
C LEU A 97 1.59 4.31 6.34
N ILE A 98 2.05 5.56 6.41
CA ILE A 98 1.25 6.78 6.30
C ILE A 98 1.42 7.38 4.91
N GLY A 99 0.32 7.74 4.27
CA GLY A 99 0.37 8.48 3.01
C GLY A 99 -1.01 8.93 2.58
N THR A 100 -1.06 9.85 1.63
CA THR A 100 -2.29 10.54 1.22
C THR A 100 -3.43 9.55 0.92
N PRO A 101 -4.65 9.81 1.41
CA PRO A 101 -5.81 9.00 1.08
C PRO A 101 -6.00 8.79 -0.43
N GLY A 102 -6.07 7.53 -0.86
CA GLY A 102 -6.37 7.20 -2.27
C GLY A 102 -5.16 7.05 -3.20
N ILE A 103 -3.92 7.15 -2.70
CA ILE A 103 -2.69 6.91 -3.49
C ILE A 103 -2.42 5.44 -3.84
N GLY A 104 -3.22 4.50 -3.31
CA GLY A 104 -3.08 3.07 -3.62
C GLY A 104 -2.22 2.26 -2.65
N LYS A 105 -2.00 2.71 -1.40
CA LYS A 105 -1.19 1.99 -0.39
C LYS A 105 -1.57 0.50 -0.24
N SER A 106 -2.85 0.21 -0.04
CA SER A 106 -3.39 -1.15 0.09
C SER A 106 -3.16 -1.99 -1.18
N MET A 107 -3.49 -1.42 -2.34
CA MET A 107 -3.40 -2.09 -3.65
C MET A 107 -1.96 -2.38 -4.07
N ALA A 108 -1.05 -1.43 -3.84
CA ALA A 108 0.35 -1.49 -4.25
C ALA A 108 1.26 -1.99 -3.12
N ALA A 109 1.51 -1.15 -2.11
CA ALA A 109 2.43 -1.49 -1.02
C ALA A 109 1.99 -2.71 -0.21
N GLY A 110 0.71 -2.84 0.15
CA GLY A 110 0.19 -4.02 0.85
C GLY A 110 0.42 -5.31 0.06
N SER A 111 0.00 -5.33 -1.20
CA SER A 111 0.21 -6.47 -2.11
C SER A 111 1.69 -6.80 -2.33
N TYR A 112 2.52 -5.78 -2.52
CA TYR A 112 3.95 -5.95 -2.75
C TYR A 112 4.68 -6.49 -1.53
N LEU A 113 4.36 -5.97 -0.34
CA LEU A 113 4.86 -6.51 0.93
C LEU A 113 4.48 -7.97 1.10
N LEU A 114 3.21 -8.33 0.79
CA LEU A 114 2.78 -9.72 0.85
C LEU A 114 3.62 -10.60 -0.09
N TYR A 115 3.77 -10.19 -1.35
CA TYR A 115 4.60 -10.89 -2.33
C TYR A 115 6.02 -11.11 -1.79
N GLN A 116 6.66 -10.05 -1.31
CA GLN A 116 8.04 -10.09 -0.84
C GLN A 116 8.21 -10.96 0.41
N LEU A 117 7.31 -10.86 1.40
CA LEU A 117 7.35 -11.68 2.62
C LEU A 117 7.14 -13.17 2.34
N LEU A 118 6.28 -13.49 1.36
CA LEU A 118 6.07 -14.88 0.90
C LEU A 118 7.31 -15.45 0.19
N HIS A 119 8.11 -14.61 -0.47
CA HIS A 119 9.36 -15.00 -1.11
C HIS A 119 10.60 -14.85 -0.23
N TYR A 120 10.46 -14.32 0.99
CA TYR A 120 11.53 -14.28 1.98
C TYR A 120 11.89 -15.70 2.44
N ASP A 121 13.07 -15.87 3.07
CA ASP A 121 13.51 -17.15 3.60
C ASP A 121 12.46 -17.76 4.56
N ALA A 122 12.02 -18.99 4.25
CA ALA A 122 11.00 -19.71 5.02
C ALA A 122 11.55 -20.33 6.32
N GLU A 123 12.87 -20.54 6.41
CA GLU A 123 13.51 -21.00 7.65
C GLU A 123 13.58 -19.88 8.69
N GLN A 124 13.72 -18.63 8.23
CA GLN A 124 13.73 -17.45 9.09
C GLN A 124 12.32 -16.94 9.40
N LEU A 125 11.45 -16.87 8.39
CA LEU A 125 10.10 -16.33 8.48
C LEU A 125 9.09 -17.35 7.94
N GLN A 126 8.43 -18.08 8.83
CA GLN A 126 7.62 -19.24 8.49
C GLN A 126 6.20 -18.86 8.03
N MET A 127 5.65 -17.77 8.56
CA MET A 127 4.26 -17.38 8.30
C MET A 127 4.08 -15.90 7.98
N VAL A 128 3.05 -15.60 7.20
CA VAL A 128 2.62 -14.22 6.91
C VAL A 128 1.12 -14.12 7.16
N ALA A 129 0.70 -13.18 8.01
CA ALA A 129 -0.70 -12.86 8.22
C ALA A 129 -1.07 -11.60 7.42
N TYR A 130 -2.14 -11.67 6.63
CA TYR A 130 -2.69 -10.52 5.91
C TYR A 130 -4.11 -10.26 6.38
N ILE A 131 -4.34 -9.11 6.99
CA ILE A 131 -5.64 -8.70 7.53
C ILE A 131 -6.11 -7.50 6.75
N ILE A 132 -7.26 -7.59 6.08
CA ILE A 132 -7.86 -6.48 5.36
C ILE A 132 -9.37 -6.46 5.59
N ALA A 133 -9.88 -5.31 6.02
CA ALA A 133 -11.25 -5.15 6.44
C ALA A 133 -11.62 -6.22 7.49
N GLU A 134 -12.50 -7.16 7.13
CA GLU A 134 -12.93 -8.27 7.98
C GLU A 134 -12.29 -9.62 7.61
N GLN A 135 -11.48 -9.64 6.55
CA GLN A 135 -10.83 -10.84 6.04
C GLN A 135 -9.45 -11.01 6.67
N LYS A 136 -9.14 -12.25 7.05
CA LYS A 136 -7.87 -12.64 7.65
C LYS A 136 -7.34 -13.84 6.89
N PHE A 137 -6.13 -13.70 6.37
CA PHE A 137 -5.42 -14.74 5.65
C PHE A 137 -4.15 -15.08 6.41
N LEU A 138 -3.90 -16.36 6.63
CA LEU A 138 -2.65 -16.85 7.19
C LEU A 138 -1.98 -17.73 6.14
N PHE A 139 -0.81 -17.30 5.70
CA PHE A 139 0.02 -18.02 4.74
C PHE A 139 1.10 -18.77 5.50
N ASP A 140 1.06 -20.10 5.41
CA ASP A 140 2.11 -20.98 5.93
C ASP A 140 3.07 -21.30 4.79
N LYS A 141 4.29 -20.75 4.87
CA LYS A 141 5.32 -20.93 3.85
C LYS A 141 5.97 -22.31 3.94
N THR A 142 5.92 -22.95 5.11
CA THR A 142 6.47 -24.29 5.34
C THR A 142 5.56 -25.36 4.74
N ALA A 143 4.26 -25.26 5.00
CA ALA A 143 3.24 -26.16 4.43
C ALA A 143 2.79 -25.75 3.02
N LYS A 144 3.14 -24.54 2.57
CA LYS A 144 2.70 -23.93 1.31
C LYS A 144 1.18 -23.85 1.19
N THR A 145 0.52 -23.45 2.29
CA THR A 145 -0.93 -23.34 2.37
C THR A 145 -1.38 -21.93 2.73
N VAL A 146 -2.62 -21.60 2.37
CA VAL A 146 -3.30 -20.39 2.84
C VAL A 146 -4.59 -20.76 3.54
N THR A 147 -4.76 -20.26 4.76
CA THR A 147 -5.99 -20.42 5.56
C THR A 147 -6.71 -19.09 5.63
N LYS A 148 -7.98 -19.07 5.24
CA LYS A 148 -8.86 -17.92 5.39
C LYS A 148 -9.70 -18.10 6.66
N TYR A 149 -9.55 -17.18 7.61
CA TYR A 149 -10.36 -17.18 8.83
C TYR A 149 -11.63 -16.34 8.65
N SER A 150 -12.64 -16.67 9.45
CA SER A 150 -13.89 -15.93 9.47
C SER A 150 -13.74 -14.57 10.15
N ALA A 151 -14.68 -13.65 9.88
CA ALA A 151 -14.71 -12.35 10.55
C ALA A 151 -14.82 -12.50 12.09
N ALA A 152 -15.51 -13.53 12.58
CA ALA A 152 -15.71 -13.80 14.01
C ALA A 152 -14.49 -14.40 14.72
N SER A 153 -13.53 -14.96 13.98
CA SER A 153 -12.33 -15.56 14.58
C SER A 153 -11.47 -14.51 15.28
N ASN A 154 -10.99 -14.78 16.49
CA ASN A 154 -10.05 -13.88 17.15
C ASN A 154 -8.65 -14.08 16.57
N ILE A 155 -8.13 -13.08 15.87
CA ILE A 155 -6.80 -13.17 15.24
C ILE A 155 -5.66 -13.14 16.26
N VAL A 156 -5.87 -12.49 17.41
CA VAL A 156 -4.87 -12.43 18.48
C VAL A 156 -4.62 -13.84 19.01
N ASP A 157 -5.67 -14.55 19.44
CA ASP A 157 -5.56 -15.91 19.96
C ASP A 157 -4.89 -16.88 18.96
N ILE A 158 -5.21 -16.75 17.67
CA ILE A 158 -4.62 -17.59 16.61
C ILE A 158 -3.11 -17.35 16.50
N LEU A 159 -2.69 -16.08 16.50
CA LEU A 159 -1.29 -15.72 16.32
C LEU A 159 -0.48 -15.94 17.61
N ASP A 160 -1.09 -15.75 18.78
CA ASP A 160 -0.49 -16.05 20.09
C ASP A 160 -0.19 -17.56 20.21
N GLU A 161 -1.11 -18.44 19.85
CA GLU A 161 -0.86 -19.90 19.88
C GLU A 161 0.33 -20.29 18.98
N LEU A 162 0.47 -19.64 17.83
CA LEU A 162 1.60 -19.86 16.93
C LEU A 162 2.91 -19.30 17.50
N SER A 163 2.84 -18.11 18.08
CA SER A 163 3.95 -17.46 18.79
C SER A 163 4.46 -18.31 19.95
N ASP A 164 3.57 -18.85 20.79
CA ASP A 164 3.90 -19.71 21.93
C ASP A 164 4.62 -21.00 21.50
N ARG A 165 4.35 -21.46 20.28
CA ARG A 165 5.04 -22.58 19.64
C ARG A 165 6.38 -22.20 18.99
N GLY A 166 6.79 -20.94 19.12
CA GLY A 166 8.02 -20.40 18.55
C GLY A 166 7.94 -20.10 17.05
N VAL A 167 6.74 -20.05 16.46
CA VAL A 167 6.57 -19.75 15.03
C VAL A 167 6.85 -18.27 14.80
N LYS A 168 7.74 -17.99 13.86
CA LYS A 168 8.06 -16.61 13.46
C LYS A 168 7.25 -16.20 12.25
N GLY A 169 6.68 -15.01 12.31
CA GLY A 169 5.91 -14.49 11.19
C GLY A 169 5.88 -12.97 11.09
N TYR A 170 5.14 -12.49 10.09
CA TYR A 170 4.96 -11.07 9.83
C TYR A 170 3.50 -10.75 9.54
N ILE A 171 2.99 -9.66 10.11
CA ILE A 171 1.59 -9.22 9.98
C ILE A 171 1.54 -8.00 9.07
N ILE A 172 0.75 -8.07 8.00
CA ILE A 172 0.27 -6.90 7.26
C ILE A 172 -1.16 -6.65 7.69
N HIS A 173 -1.39 -5.55 8.40
CA HIS A 173 -2.74 -5.14 8.78
C HIS A 173 -3.16 -3.91 7.98
N ASP A 174 -4.01 -4.14 6.98
CA ASP A 174 -4.62 -3.13 6.13
C ASP A 174 -5.92 -2.63 6.74
N VAL A 175 -5.88 -1.40 7.24
CA VAL A 175 -7.02 -0.78 7.90
C VAL A 175 -7.91 -0.18 6.82
N ALA A 176 -8.77 -0.99 6.23
CA ALA A 176 -9.69 -0.53 5.19
C ALA A 176 -10.95 0.17 5.75
N LEU A 177 -11.40 -0.21 6.95
CA LEU A 177 -12.67 0.23 7.54
C LEU A 177 -12.50 1.32 8.59
N LYS A 178 -13.39 2.32 8.55
CA LYS A 178 -13.45 3.39 9.56
C LYS A 178 -13.72 2.82 10.95
N GLY A 179 -12.99 3.30 11.96
CA GLY A 179 -13.17 2.96 13.37
C GLY A 179 -12.64 1.59 13.80
N ARG A 180 -11.93 0.87 12.92
CA ARG A 180 -11.33 -0.43 13.25
C ARG A 180 -9.82 -0.29 13.40
N GLN A 181 -9.35 -0.13 14.63
CA GLN A 181 -7.93 -0.14 14.94
C GLN A 181 -7.37 -1.56 14.96
N PRO A 182 -6.06 -1.74 14.71
CA PRO A 182 -5.40 -2.99 15.02
C PRO A 182 -5.63 -3.40 16.48
N PRO A 183 -5.86 -4.69 16.78
CA PRO A 183 -5.95 -5.17 18.15
C PRO A 183 -4.70 -4.80 18.96
N ALA A 184 -4.88 -4.33 20.19
CA ALA A 184 -3.78 -3.95 21.08
C ALA A 184 -2.82 -5.12 21.43
N GLY A 185 -3.29 -6.37 21.27
CA GLY A 185 -2.46 -7.57 21.45
C GLY A 185 -1.53 -7.88 20.27
N LEU A 186 -1.56 -7.09 19.18
CA LEU A 186 -0.70 -7.32 18.01
C LEU A 186 0.42 -6.27 17.87
N PRO A 187 1.61 -6.67 17.38
CA PRO A 187 2.00 -8.06 17.11
C PRO A 187 2.30 -8.85 18.38
N CYS A 188 2.13 -10.17 18.27
CA CYS A 188 2.56 -11.17 19.24
C CYS A 188 4.11 -11.20 19.33
N GLU A 189 4.65 -11.82 20.39
CA GLU A 189 6.10 -12.05 20.48
C GLU A 189 6.58 -12.87 19.27
N GLY A 190 7.81 -12.64 18.78
CA GLY A 190 8.31 -13.36 17.62
C GLY A 190 7.66 -13.00 16.27
N TRP A 191 6.83 -11.94 16.23
CA TRP A 191 6.22 -11.45 14.99
C TRP A 191 6.56 -9.99 14.68
N GLY A 192 6.82 -9.69 13.41
CA GLY A 192 6.87 -8.33 12.88
C GLY A 192 5.50 -7.83 12.44
N MET A 193 5.30 -6.53 12.32
CA MET A 193 4.03 -5.99 11.85
C MET A 193 4.14 -4.63 11.16
N ILE A 194 3.38 -4.47 10.09
CA ILE A 194 3.11 -3.19 9.46
C ILE A 194 1.61 -2.93 9.35
N VAL A 195 1.21 -1.73 9.75
CA VAL A 195 -0.16 -1.23 9.58
C VAL A 195 -0.22 -0.37 8.33
N VAL A 196 -1.00 -0.79 7.34
CA VAL A 196 -1.29 0.01 6.15
C VAL A 196 -2.47 0.91 6.47
N THR A 197 -2.22 2.22 6.52
CA THR A 197 -3.20 3.16 7.09
C THR A 197 -4.36 3.47 6.16
N SER A 198 -5.53 3.53 6.78
CA SER A 198 -6.73 4.09 6.17
C SER A 198 -6.60 5.60 5.96
N PRO A 199 -7.47 6.22 5.15
CA PRO A 199 -7.63 7.67 5.09
C PRO A 199 -7.92 8.38 6.42
N ASN A 200 -8.41 7.66 7.43
CA ASN A 200 -8.78 8.19 8.74
C ASN A 200 -7.68 7.88 9.77
N THR A 201 -7.11 8.94 10.35
CA THR A 201 -5.99 8.90 11.30
C THR A 201 -6.37 8.25 12.63
N ASN A 202 -7.61 8.47 13.10
CA ASN A 202 -8.14 7.90 14.35
C ASN A 202 -8.15 6.36 14.37
N ASN A 203 -7.88 5.70 13.25
CA ASN A 203 -7.87 4.25 13.16
C ASN A 203 -6.52 3.60 13.51
N TYR A 204 -5.44 4.33 13.69
CA TYR A 204 -4.14 3.70 13.95
C TYR A 204 -3.27 4.48 14.93
N GLU A 205 -3.50 5.77 15.14
CA GLU A 205 -2.65 6.62 15.99
C GLU A 205 -2.48 6.05 17.41
N SER A 206 -3.59 5.70 18.06
CA SER A 206 -3.54 5.12 19.41
C SER A 206 -2.74 3.81 19.45
N TRP A 207 -2.86 2.96 18.43
CA TRP A 207 -2.08 1.72 18.34
C TRP A 207 -0.60 2.02 18.09
N ALA A 208 -0.30 2.98 17.20
CA ALA A 208 1.06 3.37 16.87
C ALA A 208 1.80 3.90 18.10
N GLU A 209 1.15 4.78 18.87
CA GLU A 209 1.68 5.33 20.12
C GLU A 209 1.90 4.23 21.16
N GLN A 210 0.88 3.38 21.38
CA GLN A 210 0.97 2.29 22.36
C GLN A 210 2.10 1.31 22.02
N MET A 211 2.27 0.98 20.74
CA MET A 211 3.22 -0.04 20.31
C MET A 211 4.62 0.51 20.03
N GLY A 212 4.80 1.83 20.08
CA GLY A 212 6.03 2.50 19.69
C GLY A 212 6.35 2.29 18.21
N ALA A 213 5.33 2.28 17.35
CA ALA A 213 5.49 1.95 15.94
C ALA A 213 6.13 3.10 15.18
N GLU A 214 7.15 2.77 14.38
CA GLU A 214 7.86 3.71 13.53
C GLU A 214 6.99 4.11 12.33
N GLN A 215 7.05 5.38 11.94
CA GLN A 215 6.26 5.89 10.83
C GLN A 215 7.04 5.78 9.52
N ILE A 216 6.45 5.13 8.54
CA ILE A 216 6.90 5.14 7.15
C ILE A 216 5.97 6.07 6.37
N ILE A 217 6.47 7.25 6.01
CA ILE A 217 5.74 8.15 5.10
C ILE A 217 5.96 7.65 3.68
N ILE A 218 4.89 7.38 2.92
CA ILE A 218 4.92 7.04 1.50
C ILE A 218 4.38 8.20 0.66
N ASN A 219 5.18 8.65 -0.30
CA ASN A 219 4.79 9.75 -1.18
C ASN A 219 3.78 9.30 -2.24
N CYS A 220 3.12 10.28 -2.85
CA CYS A 220 2.29 10.03 -4.02
C CYS A 220 3.16 9.55 -5.20
N PRO A 221 2.59 8.75 -6.12
CA PRO A 221 3.28 8.42 -7.37
C PRO A 221 3.49 9.68 -8.22
N ASP A 222 4.61 9.70 -8.94
CA ASP A 222 4.94 10.77 -9.87
C ASP A 222 4.14 10.64 -11.17
N GLU A 223 4.11 11.70 -11.98
CA GLU A 223 3.44 11.68 -13.29
C GLU A 223 3.95 10.54 -14.19
N SER A 224 5.27 10.29 -14.17
CA SER A 224 5.88 9.18 -14.91
C SER A 224 5.38 7.82 -14.44
N ASP A 225 5.13 7.64 -13.14
CA ASP A 225 4.61 6.39 -12.59
C ASP A 225 3.19 6.16 -13.11
N VAL A 226 2.32 7.18 -13.02
CA VAL A 226 0.93 7.07 -13.47
C VAL A 226 0.88 6.88 -14.99
N ARG A 227 1.77 7.54 -15.74
CA ARG A 227 1.89 7.35 -17.19
C ARG A 227 2.32 5.93 -17.55
N ALA A 228 3.28 5.37 -16.81
CA ALA A 228 3.70 3.98 -16.99
C ALA A 228 2.55 2.99 -16.71
N MET A 229 1.75 3.24 -15.65
CA MET A 229 0.54 2.46 -15.37
C MET A 229 -0.47 2.53 -16.52
N CYS A 230 -0.66 3.71 -17.13
CA CYS A 230 -1.55 3.88 -18.28
C CYS A 230 -1.10 3.05 -19.49
N ILE A 231 0.18 3.16 -19.85
CA ILE A 231 0.77 2.39 -20.96
C ILE A 231 0.59 0.89 -20.74
N TRP A 232 0.80 0.41 -19.51
CA TRP A 232 0.61 -1.00 -19.18
C TRP A 232 -0.86 -1.44 -19.29
N LYS A 233 -1.80 -0.63 -18.79
CA LYS A 233 -3.24 -0.90 -18.89
C LYS A 233 -3.72 -0.97 -20.35
N GLU A 234 -3.26 -0.05 -21.20
CA GLU A 234 -3.54 -0.06 -22.64
C GLU A 234 -2.97 -1.31 -23.30
N HIS A 235 -1.70 -1.63 -23.02
CA HIS A 235 -1.04 -2.82 -23.55
C HIS A 235 -1.80 -4.12 -23.21
N ASN A 236 -2.38 -4.21 -22.01
CA ASN A 236 -3.09 -5.39 -21.54
C ASN A 236 -4.60 -5.36 -21.81
N GLY A 237 -5.12 -4.37 -22.54
CA GLY A 237 -6.55 -4.24 -22.82
C GLY A 237 -7.41 -4.06 -21.56
N GLN A 238 -6.86 -3.47 -20.50
CA GLN A 238 -7.53 -3.24 -19.20
C GLN A 238 -8.13 -1.82 -19.08
N VAL A 239 -8.30 -1.13 -20.20
CA VAL A 239 -8.92 0.20 -20.24
C VAL A 239 -10.43 0.00 -20.35
N GLU A 240 -11.19 0.58 -19.43
CA GLU A 240 -12.65 0.59 -19.52
C GLU A 240 -13.07 1.46 -20.71
N GLU A 241 -13.89 0.92 -21.61
CA GLU A 241 -14.54 1.70 -22.67
C GLU A 241 -15.54 2.66 -22.04
N GLU A 242 -15.16 3.93 -21.91
CA GLU A 242 -16.07 5.01 -21.49
C GLU A 242 -16.67 5.67 -22.73
N GLU A 243 -18.01 5.84 -22.76
CA GLU A 243 -18.85 6.31 -23.88
C GLU A 243 -18.49 7.68 -24.49
N GLU A 244 -17.53 8.42 -23.91
CA GLU A 244 -17.00 9.67 -24.47
C GLU A 244 -15.71 9.39 -25.25
N GLU A 245 -15.82 9.47 -26.58
CA GLU A 245 -14.83 9.55 -27.67
C GLU A 245 -13.37 9.14 -27.42
N GLU A 246 -12.77 8.56 -28.47
CA GLU A 246 -11.38 8.15 -28.67
C GLU A 246 -10.31 9.21 -28.31
N ALA A 247 -10.22 9.64 -27.06
CA ALA A 247 -9.08 10.38 -26.55
C ALA A 247 -8.09 9.39 -25.90
N ASP A 248 -6.82 9.54 -26.26
CA ASP A 248 -5.64 8.94 -25.60
C ASP A 248 -5.90 8.73 -24.09
N TYR A 249 -5.82 7.47 -23.61
CA TYR A 249 -6.18 7.12 -22.23
C TYR A 249 -5.36 7.93 -21.23
N TRP A 250 -4.07 8.14 -21.55
CA TRP A 250 -3.19 8.99 -20.78
C TRP A 250 -3.72 10.42 -20.68
N LYS A 251 -4.14 11.04 -21.79
CA LYS A 251 -4.71 12.40 -21.78
C LYS A 251 -5.93 12.50 -20.84
N LYS A 252 -6.80 11.48 -20.79
CA LYS A 252 -7.95 11.43 -19.87
C LYS A 252 -7.47 11.35 -18.41
N VAL A 253 -6.56 10.44 -18.09
CA VAL A 253 -6.00 10.26 -16.74
C VAL A 253 -5.26 11.51 -16.27
N ASN A 254 -4.44 12.11 -17.13
CA ASN A 254 -3.69 13.33 -16.84
C ASN A 254 -4.63 14.52 -16.57
N GLY A 255 -5.69 14.68 -17.37
CA GLY A 255 -6.69 15.72 -17.12
C GLY A 255 -7.44 15.56 -15.78
N ARG A 256 -7.64 14.31 -15.32
CA ARG A 256 -8.17 14.05 -13.97
C ARG A 256 -7.12 14.38 -12.89
N MET A 257 -5.86 14.01 -13.10
CA MET A 257 -4.74 14.35 -12.20
C MET A 257 -4.60 15.85 -11.98
N ASP A 258 -4.79 16.67 -13.02
CA ASP A 258 -4.77 18.14 -12.88
C ASP A 258 -5.80 18.69 -11.88
N LYS A 259 -6.88 17.93 -11.63
CA LYS A 259 -7.97 18.33 -10.73
C LYS A 259 -7.86 17.73 -9.33
N VAL A 260 -7.47 16.45 -9.23
CA VAL A 260 -7.48 15.72 -7.95
C VAL A 260 -6.10 15.27 -7.47
N GLY A 261 -5.04 15.60 -8.22
CA GLY A 261 -3.69 15.10 -8.00
C GLY A 261 -3.50 13.63 -8.41
N PRO A 262 -2.32 13.04 -8.15
CA PRO A 262 -1.98 11.64 -8.45
C PRO A 262 -2.67 10.62 -7.52
N LEU A 263 -3.95 10.82 -7.22
CA LEU A 263 -4.75 9.94 -6.37
C LEU A 263 -5.34 8.81 -7.20
N LEU A 264 -4.62 7.70 -7.29
CA LEU A 264 -4.94 6.51 -8.10
C LEU A 264 -6.41 6.08 -8.01
N ARG A 265 -7.01 6.16 -6.81
CA ARG A 265 -8.43 5.84 -6.56
C ARG A 265 -9.41 6.62 -7.43
N TYR A 266 -9.09 7.87 -7.75
CA TYR A 266 -9.97 8.77 -8.51
C TYR A 266 -9.54 8.86 -9.97
N VAL A 267 -8.25 8.93 -10.27
CA VAL A 267 -7.77 9.17 -11.64
C VAL A 267 -8.09 8.02 -12.60
N PHE A 268 -8.09 6.77 -12.12
CA PHE A 268 -8.39 5.60 -12.94
C PHE A 268 -9.86 5.19 -13.00
N ASN A 269 -10.75 5.84 -12.24
CA ASN A 269 -12.16 5.45 -12.16
C ASN A 269 -13.07 6.68 -12.27
N GLN A 270 -13.74 6.82 -13.41
CA GLN A 270 -14.58 7.99 -13.74
C GLN A 270 -15.69 8.26 -12.71
N ARG A 271 -16.33 7.20 -12.21
CA ARG A 271 -17.41 7.35 -11.22
C ARG A 271 -16.86 7.90 -9.91
N LYS A 272 -15.73 7.37 -9.45
CA LYS A 272 -15.04 7.86 -8.25
C LYS A 272 -14.51 9.28 -8.45
N TYR A 273 -13.99 9.60 -9.63
CA TYR A 273 -13.58 10.95 -10.02
C TYR A 273 -14.75 11.94 -9.92
N LYS A 274 -15.85 11.69 -10.64
CA LYS A 274 -17.06 12.55 -10.63
C LYS A 274 -17.57 12.76 -9.21
N SER A 275 -17.73 11.67 -8.45
CA SER A 275 -18.14 11.73 -7.05
C SER A 275 -17.21 12.57 -6.17
N ARG A 276 -15.90 12.56 -6.44
CA ARG A 276 -14.93 13.38 -5.71
C ARG A 276 -15.09 14.86 -6.05
N ILE A 277 -15.28 15.21 -7.33
CA ILE A 277 -15.53 16.58 -7.77
C ILE A 277 -16.81 17.11 -7.14
N ASP A 278 -17.93 16.38 -7.24
CA ASP A 278 -19.22 16.75 -6.66
C ASP A 278 -19.10 16.97 -5.13
N SER A 279 -18.37 16.09 -4.45
CA SER A 279 -18.12 16.21 -3.02
C SER A 279 -17.31 17.47 -2.69
N CYS A 280 -16.31 17.81 -3.49
CA CYS A 280 -15.51 19.03 -3.31
C CYS A 280 -16.35 20.28 -3.56
N GLU A 281 -17.13 20.33 -4.64
CA GLU A 281 -18.03 21.44 -4.94
C GLU A 281 -19.07 21.65 -3.83
N SER A 282 -19.66 20.56 -3.32
CA SER A 282 -20.61 20.63 -2.20
C SER A 282 -19.98 21.25 -0.95
N VAL A 283 -18.73 20.89 -0.63
CA VAL A 283 -18.00 21.45 0.51
C VAL A 283 -17.70 22.93 0.30
N VAL A 284 -17.20 23.32 -0.87
CA VAL A 284 -16.94 24.73 -1.21
C VAL A 284 -18.20 25.57 -1.14
N ASN A 285 -19.32 25.08 -1.69
CA ASN A 285 -20.61 25.77 -1.65
C ASN A 285 -21.10 25.97 -0.21
N LYS A 286 -20.93 24.97 0.68
CA LYS A 286 -21.25 25.10 2.11
C LYS A 286 -20.37 26.15 2.81
N MET A 287 -19.08 26.21 2.48
CA MET A 287 -18.18 27.22 3.04
C MET A 287 -18.57 28.63 2.60
N ASN A 288 -18.92 28.81 1.32
CA ASN A 288 -19.37 30.09 0.79
C ASN A 288 -20.68 30.54 1.47
N LEU A 289 -21.66 29.64 1.63
CA LEU A 289 -22.92 29.92 2.35
C LEU A 289 -22.67 30.34 3.81
N ALA A 290 -21.76 29.68 4.52
CA ALA A 290 -21.39 30.07 5.89
C ALA A 290 -20.74 31.46 5.93
N GLY A 291 -19.93 31.82 4.92
CA GLY A 291 -19.36 33.16 4.77
C GLY A 291 -20.41 34.25 4.56
N TYR A 292 -21.43 33.99 3.74
CA TYR A 292 -22.57 34.91 3.56
C TYR A 292 -23.39 35.07 4.84
N GLN A 293 -23.55 34.00 5.61
CA GLN A 293 -24.28 34.05 6.88
C GLN A 293 -23.52 34.86 7.95
N LEU A 294 -22.18 34.78 7.98
CA LEU A 294 -21.35 35.61 8.85
C LEU A 294 -21.44 37.10 8.46
N LEU A 295 -21.42 37.42 7.17
CA LEU A 295 -21.56 38.80 6.68
C LEU A 295 -22.91 39.44 7.05
N LEU A 296 -23.99 38.65 7.10
CA LEU A 296 -25.31 39.11 7.56
C LEU A 296 -25.36 39.32 9.09
N CYS A 297 -24.51 38.68 9.89
CA CYS A 297 -24.47 38.84 11.35
C CYS A 297 -23.60 40.01 11.84
N PHE A 298 -22.77 40.60 10.98
CA PHE A 298 -21.95 41.78 11.30
C PHE A 298 -22.45 43.06 10.61
N GLY A 299 -23.63 43.00 9.97
CA GLY A 299 -24.21 44.07 9.17
C GLY A 299 -25.40 44.80 9.82
N ASP A 300 -25.58 44.69 11.13
CA ASP A 300 -26.60 45.43 11.91
C ASP A 300 -25.95 46.27 13.03
#